data_AF-A0A015JWJ0-F1
#
_entry.id   AF-A0A015JWJ0-F1
#
_cell.length_a   1.000
_cell.length_b   1.000
_cell.length_c   1.000
_cell.angle_alpha   90.00
_cell.angle_beta   90.00
_cell.angle_gamma   90.00
#
_symmetry.space_group_name_H-M   'P 1'
#
loop_
_entity.id
_entity.type
_entity.pdbx_description
1 polymer ?
#
loop_
_entity_poly.entity_id
_entity_poly.type
_entity_poly.pdbx_seq_one_letter_code
_entity_poly.pdbx_strand_id
1 'polypeptide(L)'
;MNERFKEFDDDKYITCFFLDSQFRSRPLTAKAYSKIVRYATTIGKRLGFDLKESRALCEQIKDYHNNKPPFDLDESCSLDDPLNWWNLIDTDSQPNSLPRVARHLLAICPNFASCERGFSTLGWLFNDWRLNLNISRLESMAALEIQC
;
A
#
# COMPACT_ATOMS: atom_id res chain seq x y z
N MET A 1 -13.32 24.65 1.65
CA MET A 1 -12.77 23.29 1.49
C MET A 1 -11.28 23.45 1.28
N ASN A 2 -10.44 23.08 2.28
CA ASN A 2 -9.03 23.48 2.31
C ASN A 2 -8.22 22.81 1.18
N GLU A 3 -7.44 23.60 0.45
CA GLU A 3 -6.64 23.13 -0.69
C GLU A 3 -5.58 22.08 -0.31
N ARG A 4 -5.19 22.03 0.96
CA ARG A 4 -4.29 21.00 1.53
C ARG A 4 -4.87 19.58 1.49
N PHE A 5 -6.19 19.41 1.39
CA PHE A 5 -6.82 18.10 1.28
C PHE A 5 -6.54 17.40 -0.05
N LYS A 6 -6.18 18.14 -1.10
CA LYS A 6 -5.87 17.58 -2.43
C LYS A 6 -4.51 16.90 -2.49
N GLU A 7 -3.57 17.31 -1.64
CA GLU A 7 -2.19 16.81 -1.62
C GLU A 7 -2.11 15.32 -1.22
N PHE A 8 -3.08 14.86 -0.42
CA PHE A 8 -3.18 13.47 0.05
C PHE A 8 -4.24 12.64 -0.69
N ASP A 9 -4.99 13.24 -1.63
CA ASP A 9 -5.82 12.53 -2.61
C ASP A 9 -5.01 12.16 -3.86
N ASP A 10 -3.72 11.86 -3.68
CA ASP A 10 -2.85 11.36 -4.73
C ASP A 10 -3.00 9.83 -4.82
N ASP A 11 -3.28 9.35 -6.04
CA ASP A 11 -3.37 7.93 -6.36
C ASP A 11 -2.09 7.18 -5.93
N LYS A 12 -0.92 7.85 -5.88
CA LYS A 12 0.34 7.34 -5.34
C LYS A 12 0.23 6.96 -3.87
N TYR A 13 -0.18 7.89 -3.00
CA TYR A 13 -0.24 7.66 -1.56
C TYR A 13 -1.29 6.62 -1.21
N ILE A 14 -2.45 6.68 -1.89
CA ILE A 14 -3.53 5.70 -1.74
C ILE A 14 -3.02 4.28 -2.08
N THR A 15 -2.26 4.15 -3.17
CA THR A 15 -1.73 2.84 -3.60
C THR A 15 -0.63 2.35 -2.66
N CYS A 16 0.26 3.22 -2.19
CA CYS A 16 1.30 2.82 -1.23
C CYS A 16 0.70 2.35 0.09
N PHE A 17 -0.38 3.00 0.55
CA PHE A 17 -1.09 2.57 1.75
C PHE A 17 -1.74 1.20 1.60
N PHE A 18 -2.38 0.94 0.45
CA PHE A 18 -2.93 -0.38 0.18
C PHE A 18 -1.86 -1.47 0.19
N LEU A 19 -0.67 -1.17 -0.34
CA LEU A 19 0.45 -2.11 -0.42
C LEU A 19 1.14 -2.38 0.92
N ASP A 20 0.81 -1.64 1.97
CA ASP A 20 1.23 -2.00 3.32
C ASP A 20 0.32 -3.13 3.83
N SER A 21 0.96 -4.26 4.19
CA SER A 21 0.28 -5.50 4.53
C SER A 21 -0.70 -5.34 5.69
N GLN A 22 -0.49 -4.37 6.57
CA GLN A 22 -1.32 -4.12 7.76
C GLN A 22 -2.67 -3.46 7.44
N PHE A 23 -2.79 -2.92 6.22
CA PHE A 23 -3.99 -2.24 5.75
C PHE A 23 -4.71 -3.01 4.65
N ARG A 24 -4.14 -4.13 4.19
CA ARG A 24 -4.70 -4.96 3.11
C ARG A 24 -6.09 -5.52 3.41
N SER A 25 -6.33 -5.84 4.69
CA SER A 25 -7.56 -6.48 5.18
C SER A 25 -8.66 -5.46 5.51
N ARG A 26 -8.38 -4.15 5.41
CA ARG A 26 -9.36 -3.12 5.73
C ARG A 26 -10.33 -2.92 4.57
N PRO A 27 -11.64 -2.71 4.85
CA PRO A 27 -12.65 -2.58 3.82
C PRO A 27 -12.44 -1.31 3.00
N LEU A 28 -12.00 -1.44 1.75
CA LEU A 28 -11.84 -0.33 0.82
C LEU A 28 -13.16 0.06 0.17
N THR A 29 -13.33 1.36 -0.10
CA THR A 29 -14.42 1.80 -1.01
C THR A 29 -14.17 1.34 -2.44
N ALA A 30 -15.23 1.09 -3.22
CA ALA A 30 -15.09 0.74 -4.64
C ALA A 30 -14.32 1.81 -5.45
N LYS A 31 -14.48 3.09 -5.08
CA LYS A 31 -13.74 4.20 -5.69
C LYS A 31 -12.24 4.12 -5.39
N ALA A 32 -11.88 3.85 -4.14
CA ALA A 32 -10.50 3.67 -3.72
C ALA A 32 -9.84 2.48 -4.44
N TYR A 33 -10.52 1.35 -4.47
CA TYR A 33 -10.05 0.14 -5.14
C TYR A 33 -9.79 0.39 -6.64
N SER A 34 -10.70 1.10 -7.31
CA SER A 34 -10.51 1.49 -8.72
C SER A 34 -9.29 2.40 -8.94
N LYS A 35 -9.07 3.39 -8.06
CA LYS A 35 -7.87 4.25 -8.11
C LYS A 35 -6.59 3.44 -7.96
N ILE A 36 -6.54 2.53 -6.99
CA ILE A 36 -5.41 1.62 -6.72
C ILE A 36 -5.08 0.79 -7.96
N VAL A 37 -6.07 0.09 -8.52
CA VAL A 37 -5.88 -0.77 -9.70
C VAL A 37 -5.36 0.06 -10.89
N ARG A 38 -5.94 1.24 -11.12
CA ARG A 38 -5.54 2.13 -12.22
C ARG A 38 -4.11 2.65 -12.06
N TYR A 39 -3.73 3.01 -10.84
CA TYR A 39 -2.39 3.53 -10.57
C TYR A 39 -1.34 2.41 -10.65
N ALA A 40 -1.59 1.26 -10.01
CA ALA A 40 -0.70 0.10 -10.07
C ALA A 40 -0.46 -0.36 -11.51
N THR A 41 -1.50 -0.43 -12.35
CA THR A 41 -1.36 -0.77 -13.77
C THR A 41 -0.60 0.29 -14.57
N THR A 42 -0.74 1.57 -14.22
CA THR A 42 0.06 2.66 -14.82
C THR A 42 1.55 2.50 -14.48
N ILE A 43 1.87 2.14 -13.25
CA ILE A 43 3.24 1.85 -12.83
C ILE A 43 3.77 0.59 -13.53
N GLY A 44 2.98 -0.48 -13.60
CA GLY A 44 3.34 -1.69 -14.34
C GLY A 44 3.71 -1.39 -15.80
N LYS A 45 2.92 -0.57 -16.50
CA LYS A 45 3.23 -0.11 -17.86
C LYS A 45 4.56 0.66 -17.94
N ARG A 46 4.83 1.53 -16.97
CA ARG A 46 6.11 2.27 -16.89
C ARG A 46 7.31 1.35 -16.62
N LEU A 47 7.08 0.24 -15.92
CA LEU A 47 8.06 -0.81 -15.68
C LEU A 47 8.21 -1.78 -16.88
N GLY A 48 7.48 -1.55 -17.97
CA GLY A 48 7.56 -2.35 -19.19
C GLY A 48 6.73 -3.63 -19.17
N PHE A 49 5.69 -3.71 -18.33
CA PHE A 49 4.86 -4.93 -18.27
C PHE A 49 4.17 -5.23 -19.59
N ASP A 50 4.27 -6.48 -20.02
CA ASP A 50 3.51 -7.00 -21.15
C ASP A 50 2.04 -7.27 -20.77
N LEU A 51 1.26 -7.82 -21.72
CA LEU A 51 -0.14 -8.15 -21.47
C LEU A 51 -0.32 -9.23 -20.40
N LYS A 52 0.58 -10.21 -20.33
CA LYS A 52 0.54 -11.32 -19.37
C LYS A 52 0.81 -10.78 -17.95
N GLU A 53 1.85 -9.97 -17.79
CA GLU A 53 2.21 -9.31 -16.54
C GLU A 53 1.11 -8.33 -16.09
N SER A 54 0.54 -7.56 -17.02
CA SER A 54 -0.57 -6.66 -16.71
C SER A 54 -1.82 -7.39 -16.23
N ARG A 55 -2.13 -8.56 -16.80
CA ARG A 55 -3.28 -9.38 -16.40
C ARG A 55 -3.06 -10.00 -15.03
N ALA A 56 -1.88 -10.58 -14.83
CA ALA A 56 -1.48 -11.16 -13.55
C ALA A 56 -1.39 -10.10 -12.43
N LEU A 57 -0.98 -8.87 -12.74
CA LEU A 57 -1.02 -7.76 -11.77
C LEU A 57 -2.45 -7.54 -11.25
N CYS A 58 -3.44 -7.50 -12.13
CA CYS A 58 -4.84 -7.34 -11.73
C CYS A 58 -5.37 -8.52 -10.89
N GLU A 59 -4.94 -9.74 -11.21
CA GLU A 59 -5.29 -10.95 -10.44
C GLU A 59 -4.63 -10.92 -9.05
N GLN A 60 -3.34 -10.62 -8.99
CA GLN A 60 -2.59 -10.51 -7.75
C GLN A 60 -3.10 -9.39 -6.85
N ILE A 61 -3.54 -8.23 -7.40
CA ILE A 61 -4.18 -7.18 -6.59
C ILE A 61 -5.46 -7.70 -5.93
N LYS A 62 -6.25 -8.52 -6.62
CA LYS A 62 -7.45 -9.15 -6.04
C LYS A 62 -7.07 -10.17 -4.98
N ASP A 63 -6.07 -11.00 -5.23
CA ASP A 63 -5.66 -12.04 -4.30
C ASP A 63 -5.05 -11.44 -3.03
N TYR A 64 -4.22 -10.41 -3.17
CA TYR A 64 -3.68 -9.63 -2.06
C TYR A 64 -4.79 -8.95 -1.23
N HIS A 65 -5.74 -8.29 -1.89
CA HIS A 65 -6.91 -7.69 -1.21
C HIS A 65 -7.74 -8.73 -0.43
N ASN A 66 -7.83 -9.95 -0.94
CA ASN A 66 -8.61 -11.03 -0.32
C ASN A 66 -7.78 -11.91 0.63
N ASN A 67 -6.55 -11.51 0.95
CA ASN A 67 -5.64 -12.25 1.82
C ASN A 67 -5.44 -13.72 1.38
N LYS A 68 -5.32 -13.96 0.07
CA LYS A 68 -5.11 -15.30 -0.49
C LYS A 68 -3.63 -15.60 -0.64
N PRO A 69 -3.21 -16.87 -0.58
CA PRO A 69 -1.83 -17.27 -0.87
C PRO A 69 -1.35 -16.74 -2.23
N PRO A 70 -0.10 -16.24 -2.34
CA PRO A 70 0.96 -16.21 -1.32
C PRO A 70 0.97 -14.91 -0.46
N PHE A 71 -0.11 -14.14 -0.47
CA PHE A 71 -0.22 -12.85 0.21
C PHE A 71 -0.78 -12.94 1.65
N ASP A 72 -0.95 -14.16 2.15
CA ASP A 72 -1.51 -14.49 3.47
C ASP A 72 -0.48 -14.50 4.60
N LEU A 73 0.76 -14.06 4.33
CA LEU A 73 1.82 -13.94 5.32
C LEU A 73 1.42 -13.04 6.49
N ASP A 74 1.90 -13.39 7.69
CA ASP A 74 1.65 -12.66 8.92
C ASP A 74 2.08 -11.18 8.79
N GLU A 75 1.24 -10.27 9.30
CA GLU A 75 1.47 -8.83 9.29
C GLU A 75 2.68 -8.45 10.17
N SER A 76 3.02 -9.25 11.18
CA SER A 76 4.22 -9.06 12.00
C SER A 76 5.52 -9.04 11.20
N CYS A 77 5.54 -9.64 10.00
CA CYS A 77 6.69 -9.62 9.10
C CYS A 77 6.92 -8.27 8.40
N SER A 78 6.03 -7.28 8.56
CA SER A 78 6.15 -5.93 7.97
C SER A 78 6.43 -4.82 8.99
N LEU A 79 6.55 -5.14 10.29
CA LEU A 79 6.56 -4.16 11.37
C LEU A 79 7.70 -3.12 11.29
N ASP A 80 8.87 -3.54 10.83
CA ASP A 80 10.06 -2.66 10.75
C ASP A 80 10.17 -1.96 9.39
N ASP A 81 9.79 -2.63 8.31
CA ASP A 81 9.84 -2.12 6.95
C ASP A 81 8.83 -2.86 6.05
N PRO A 82 7.80 -2.17 5.52
CA PRO A 82 6.86 -2.76 4.56
C PRO A 82 7.53 -3.34 3.31
N LEU A 83 8.72 -2.87 2.92
CA LEU A 83 9.49 -3.45 1.82
C LEU A 83 9.98 -4.88 2.13
N ASN A 84 10.32 -5.18 3.39
CA ASN A 84 10.75 -6.52 3.80
C ASN A 84 9.64 -7.56 3.59
N TRP A 85 8.38 -7.21 3.88
CA TRP A 85 7.25 -8.09 3.64
C TRP A 85 7.11 -8.47 2.16
N TRP A 86 7.28 -7.49 1.26
CA TRP A 86 7.28 -7.77 -0.19
C TRP A 86 8.51 -8.55 -0.64
N ASN A 87 9.65 -8.48 0.06
CA ASN A 87 10.82 -9.29 -0.23
C ASN A 87 10.64 -10.76 0.19
N LEU A 88 9.82 -11.02 1.21
CA LEU A 88 9.47 -12.38 1.66
C LEU A 88 8.49 -13.10 0.72
N ILE A 89 7.73 -12.36 -0.07
CA ILE A 89 6.88 -12.97 -1.10
C ILE A 89 7.77 -13.43 -2.25
N ASP A 90 8.20 -14.68 -2.16
CA ASP A 90 8.73 -15.40 -3.29
C ASP A 90 7.57 -16.05 -4.06
N THR A 91 7.34 -15.55 -5.26
CA THR A 91 6.31 -16.08 -6.15
C THR A 91 7.05 -16.96 -7.16
N ASP A 92 7.28 -18.23 -6.79
CA ASP A 92 7.73 -19.27 -7.74
C ASP A 92 6.85 -19.32 -9.01
N SER A 93 5.61 -18.83 -8.89
CA SER A 93 4.68 -18.59 -9.99
C SER A 93 4.91 -17.24 -10.68
N GLN A 94 5.69 -17.24 -11.76
CA GLN A 94 5.74 -16.09 -12.67
C GLN A 94 4.37 -15.89 -13.36
N PRO A 95 3.88 -14.63 -13.47
CA PRO A 95 4.65 -13.41 -13.27
C PRO A 95 4.45 -12.76 -11.88
N ASN A 96 5.54 -12.38 -11.21
CA ASN A 96 5.56 -11.69 -9.91
C ASN A 96 5.26 -10.17 -10.00
N SER A 97 4.19 -9.84 -10.72
CA SER A 97 3.88 -8.49 -11.19
C SER A 97 3.58 -7.50 -10.05
N LEU A 98 2.75 -7.90 -9.09
CA LEU A 98 2.39 -7.07 -7.93
C LEU A 98 3.59 -6.82 -7.00
N PRO A 99 4.38 -7.84 -6.57
CA PRO A 99 5.60 -7.60 -5.79
C PRO A 99 6.57 -6.62 -6.46
N ARG A 100 6.74 -6.68 -7.79
CA ARG A 100 7.59 -5.72 -8.52
C ARG A 100 7.07 -4.29 -8.45
N VAL A 101 5.76 -4.09 -8.64
CA VAL A 101 5.13 -2.76 -8.50
C VAL A 101 5.25 -2.27 -7.05
N ALA A 102 5.03 -3.15 -6.08
CA ALA A 102 5.05 -2.81 -4.67
C ALA A 102 6.43 -2.34 -4.21
N ARG A 103 7.48 -3.12 -4.49
CA ARG A 103 8.87 -2.74 -4.17
C ARG A 103 9.27 -1.42 -4.83
N HIS A 104 8.87 -1.21 -6.09
CA HIS A 104 9.16 0.04 -6.79
C HIS A 104 8.49 1.25 -6.12
N LEU A 105 7.21 1.13 -5.76
CA LEU A 105 6.48 2.23 -5.13
C LEU A 105 6.96 2.52 -3.71
N LEU A 106 7.21 1.48 -2.92
CA LEU A 106 7.68 1.62 -1.54
C LEU A 106 9.11 2.18 -1.47
N ALA A 107 10.00 1.80 -2.39
CA ALA A 107 11.34 2.38 -2.48
C ALA A 107 11.33 3.90 -2.83
N ILE A 108 10.29 4.38 -3.51
CA ILE A 108 10.13 5.79 -3.91
C ILE A 108 9.37 6.60 -2.84
N CYS A 109 8.75 5.94 -1.86
CA CYS A 109 8.04 6.57 -0.77
C CYS A 109 8.93 6.58 0.48
N PRO A 110 9.74 7.64 0.70
CA PRO A 110 10.84 7.59 1.67
C PRO A 110 10.38 7.81 3.11
N ASN A 111 9.12 8.20 3.33
CA ASN A 111 8.66 8.55 4.66
C ASN A 111 7.18 8.22 4.87
N PHE A 112 6.93 7.15 5.63
CA PHE A 112 5.60 6.84 6.14
C PHE A 112 5.04 7.95 7.04
N ALA A 113 5.84 8.82 7.65
CA ALA A 113 5.36 9.99 8.42
C ALA A 113 4.68 11.06 7.54
N SER A 114 5.04 11.16 6.25
CA SER A 114 4.26 11.97 5.29
C SER A 114 2.95 11.29 4.92
N CYS A 115 2.92 9.95 4.87
CA CYS A 115 1.67 9.17 4.75
C CYS A 115 0.82 9.28 6.03
N GLU A 116 1.43 9.38 7.22
CA GLU A 116 0.76 9.52 8.52
C GLU A 116 -0.07 10.77 8.64
N ARG A 117 0.46 11.90 8.18
CA ARG A 117 -0.33 13.14 8.12
C ARG A 117 -1.50 13.05 7.13
N GLY A 118 -1.37 12.19 6.11
CA GLY A 118 -2.47 11.79 5.22
C GLY A 118 -3.49 10.85 5.88
N PHE A 119 -3.12 10.06 6.89
CA PHE A 119 -4.00 9.07 7.52
C PHE A 119 -5.22 9.68 8.19
N SER A 120 -5.10 10.81 8.90
CA SER A 120 -6.28 11.50 9.46
C SER A 120 -7.23 12.03 8.38
N THR A 121 -6.75 12.16 7.13
CA THR A 121 -7.50 12.71 5.99
C THR A 121 -8.13 11.61 5.11
N LEU A 122 -7.59 10.38 5.16
CA LEU A 122 -8.01 9.24 4.34
C LEU A 122 -9.15 8.42 4.96
N GLY A 123 -9.93 8.96 5.90
CA GLY A 123 -11.11 8.27 6.45
C GLY A 123 -12.14 7.85 5.38
N TRP A 124 -12.19 8.57 4.25
CA TRP A 124 -13.03 8.19 3.10
C TRP A 124 -12.51 6.92 2.38
N LEU A 125 -11.27 6.50 2.62
CA LEU A 125 -10.65 5.35 1.98
C LEU A 125 -11.26 4.03 2.49
N PHE A 126 -11.61 3.96 3.78
CA PHE A 126 -12.02 2.72 4.48
C PHE A 126 -13.49 2.64 4.90
N ASN A 127 -14.38 3.45 4.32
CA ASN A 127 -15.75 3.63 4.81
C ASN A 127 -15.84 4.01 6.32
N ASP A 128 -14.73 4.39 6.95
CA ASP A 128 -14.68 4.70 8.37
C ASP A 128 -13.84 5.96 8.60
N TRP A 129 -14.51 6.99 9.12
CA TRP A 129 -13.92 8.31 9.36
C TRP A 129 -12.94 8.29 10.56
N ARG A 130 -12.90 7.20 11.33
CA ARG A 130 -12.02 7.05 12.50
C ARG A 130 -10.99 5.96 12.27
N LEU A 131 -9.93 6.28 11.54
CA LEU A 131 -8.65 5.61 11.73
C LEU A 131 -8.11 6.01 13.12
N ASN A 132 -8.65 5.40 14.18
CA ASN A 132 -7.99 5.35 15.50
C ASN A 132 -6.78 4.42 15.35
N LEU A 133 -5.76 4.89 14.62
CA LEU A 133 -4.42 4.34 14.76
C LEU A 133 -4.05 4.59 16.22
N ASN A 134 -3.84 3.48 16.94
CA ASN A 134 -3.47 3.46 18.34
C ASN A 134 -2.40 4.54 18.56
N ILE A 135 -2.69 5.57 19.36
CA ILE A 135 -1.81 6.72 19.60
C ILE A 135 -0.40 6.25 19.98
N SER A 136 -0.29 5.08 20.63
CA SER A 136 0.97 4.44 20.98
C SER A 136 1.91 4.19 19.79
N ARG A 137 1.38 4.08 18.56
CA ARG A 137 2.18 3.80 17.36
C ARG A 137 2.71 5.06 16.70
N LEU A 138 1.92 6.14 16.73
CA LEU A 138 2.40 7.49 16.39
C LEU A 138 3.51 7.91 17.36
N GLU A 139 3.39 7.57 18.63
CA GLU A 139 4.44 7.77 19.63
C GLU A 139 5.68 6.89 19.37
N SER A 140 5.49 5.64 18.94
CA SER A 140 6.60 4.72 18.62
C SER A 140 7.37 5.14 17.36
N MET A 141 6.67 5.65 16.34
CA MET A 141 7.29 6.16 15.11
C MET A 141 7.98 7.51 15.34
N ALA A 142 7.38 8.40 16.14
CA ALA A 142 8.02 9.64 16.58
C ALA A 142 9.26 9.37 17.48
N ALA A 143 9.26 8.29 18.27
CA ALA A 143 10.42 7.91 19.07
C ALA A 143 11.61 7.43 18.22
N LEU A 144 11.35 6.82 17.05
CA LEU A 144 12.40 6.41 16.11
C LEU A 144 13.04 7.61 15.37
N GLU A 145 12.30 8.71 15.16
CA GLU A 145 12.86 9.95 14.58
C GLU A 145 13.74 10.76 15.56
N ILE A 146 13.67 10.51 16.88
CA ILE A 146 14.39 11.29 17.91
C ILE A 146 15.71 10.63 18.37
N GLN A 147 16.08 9.45 17.82
CA GLN A 147 17.31 8.73 18.21
C GLN A 147 18.45 8.73 17.18
N CYS A 148 18.47 9.67 16.24
CA CYS A 148 19.65 9.95 15.40
C CYS A 148 20.26 11.33 15.71
#